data_AF-A0A7Z1MZ91-F1
#
_entry.id   AF-A0A7Z1MZ91-F1
#
_cell.length_a   1.000
_cell.length_b   1.000
_cell.length_c   1.000
_cell.angle_alpha   90.00
_cell.angle_beta   90.00
_cell.angle_gamma   90.00
#
_symmetry.space_group_name_H-M   'P 1'
#
loop_
_entity.id
_entity.type
_entity.pdbx_description
1 polymer ?
#
loop_
_entity_poly.entity_id
_entity_poly.type
_entity_poly.pdbx_seq_one_letter_code
_entity_poly.pdbx_strand_id
1 'polypeptide(L)' 'MFIEKLKCDNCKKEISKNENITIHTNTEKLNGITNLKSWAKNQKVLCETCSK' A
#
# COMPACT_ATOMS: atom_id res chain seq x y z
N MET A 1 18.16 10.81 0.62
CA MET A 1 17.25 9.67 0.86
C MET A 1 15.97 9.93 0.08
N PHE A 2 15.80 9.28 -1.06
CA PHE A 2 14.58 9.37 -1.86
C PHE A 2 13.48 8.61 -1.11
N ILE A 3 12.53 9.33 -0.52
CA ILE A 3 11.32 8.70 0.00
C ILE A 3 10.55 8.25 -1.24
N GLU A 4 10.64 6.96 -1.59
CA GLU A 4 9.74 6.37 -2.57
C GLU A 4 8.31 6.61 -2.08
N LYS A 5 7.61 7.48 -2.81
CA LYS A 5 6.24 7.88 -2.51
C LYS A 5 5.32 6.72 -2.87
N LEU A 6 4.46 6.32 -1.94
CA LEU A 6 3.48 5.25 -2.17
C LEU A 6 2.52 5.70 -3.29
N LYS A 7 2.27 4.83 -4.26
CA LYS A 7 1.35 5.11 -5.38
C LYS A 7 0.23 4.08 -5.39
N CYS A 8 -0.95 4.52 -5.80
CA CYS A 8 -2.09 3.64 -6.03
C CYS A 8 -1.81 2.73 -7.23
N ASP A 9 -2.00 1.42 -7.07
CA ASP A 9 -1.82 0.42 -8.13
C ASP A 9 -2.80 0.64 -9.29
N ASN A 10 -4.01 1.12 -8.98
CA ASN A 10 -5.07 1.30 -9.98
C ASN A 10 -4.93 2.63 -10.77
N CYS A 11 -4.89 3.77 -10.08
CA CYS A 11 -4.90 5.09 -10.73
C CYS A 11 -3.51 5.74 -10.85
N LYS A 12 -2.45 5.08 -10.34
CA LYS A 12 -1.06 5.59 -10.30
C LYS A 12 -0.89 6.93 -9.57
N LYS A 13 -1.93 7.43 -8.91
CA LYS A 13 -1.91 8.63 -8.08
C LYS A 13 -0.98 8.43 -6.90
N GLU A 14 -0.24 9.46 -6.56
CA GLU A 14 0.57 9.50 -5.35
C GLU A 14 -0.34 9.59 -4.12
N ILE A 15 -0.15 8.68 -3.17
CA ILE A 15 -0.95 8.61 -1.96
C ILE A 15 -0.44 9.66 -0.97
N SER A 16 -1.34 10.53 -0.51
CA SER A 16 -0.99 11.56 0.47
C SER A 16 -0.75 10.95 1.86
N LYS A 17 0.09 11.60 2.68
CA LYS A 17 0.40 11.13 4.05
C LYS A 17 -0.84 10.97 4.96
N ASN A 18 -1.93 11.65 4.63
CA ASN A 18 -3.19 11.67 5.39
C ASN A 18 -4.34 10.93 4.69
N GLU A 19 -4.08 10.22 3.59
CA GLU A 19 -5.10 9.47 2.85
C GLU A 19 -5.17 8.04 3.37
N ASN A 20 -6.39 7.51 3.52
CA ASN A 20 -6.56 6.11 3.88
C ASN A 20 -6.12 5.22 2.71
N ILE A 21 -5.49 4.09 3.04
CA ILE A 21 -5.04 3.11 2.05
C ILE A 21 -5.69 1.75 2.30
N THR A 22 -5.88 1.01 1.22
CA THR A 22 -6.29 -0.39 1.29
C THR A 22 -5.23 -1.25 0.62
N ILE A 23 -4.80 -2.30 1.30
CA ILE A 23 -3.79 -3.21 0.79
C ILE A 23 -4.49 -4.50 0.36
N HIS A 24 -4.46 -4.81 -0.93
CA HIS A 24 -4.97 -6.08 -1.44
C HIS A 24 -3.85 -7.13 -1.40
N THR A 25 -4.02 -8.13 -0.54
CA THR A 25 -3.07 -9.22 -0.38
C THR A 25 -3.82 -10.54 -0.19
N ASN A 26 -3.16 -11.65 -0.52
CA ASN A 26 -3.72 -12.99 -0.31
C ASN A 26 -3.34 -13.45 1.10
N THR A 27 -4.30 -13.92 1.88
CA THR A 27 -4.11 -14.46 3.23
C THR A 27 -3.14 -15.63 3.30
N GLU A 28 -3.04 -16.44 2.25
CA GLU A 28 -2.04 -17.52 2.14
C GLU A 28 -0.59 -17.00 2.20
N LYS A 29 -0.39 -15.74 1.82
CA LYS A 29 0.93 -15.06 1.83
C LYS A 29 1.21 -14.36 3.17
N LEU A 30 0.25 -14.32 4.09
CA LEU A 30 0.39 -13.69 5.40
C LEU A 30 0.94 -14.69 6.42
N ASN A 31 2.25 -14.93 6.36
CA ASN A 31 2.95 -15.80 7.31
C ASN A 31 4.07 -15.04 8.04
N GLY A 32 4.11 -15.15 9.37
CA GLY A 32 5.20 -14.62 10.21
C GLY A 32 5.02 -13.20 10.75
N ILE A 33 6.12 -12.61 11.23
CA ILE A 33 6.16 -11.26 11.82
C ILE A 33 6.95 -10.36 10.86
N THR A 34 6.41 -9.17 10.55
CA THR A 34 7.06 -8.22 9.63
C THR A 34 6.88 -6.77 10.05
N ASN A 35 7.68 -5.87 9.48
CA ASN A 35 7.49 -4.43 9.61
C ASN A 35 6.43 -3.96 8.61
N LEU A 36 5.28 -3.50 9.11
CA LEU A 36 4.13 -3.12 8.28
C LEU A 36 4.47 -2.05 7.23
N LYS A 37 5.29 -1.05 7.59
CA LYS A 37 5.67 0.04 6.67
C LYS A 37 6.55 -0.45 5.52
N SER A 38 7.47 -1.36 5.80
CA SER A 38 8.31 -1.98 4.76
C SER A 38 7.50 -2.94 3.89
N TRP A 39 6.68 -3.78 4.52
CA TRP A 39 5.82 -4.73 3.83
C TRP A 39 4.84 -4.04 2.88
N ALA A 40 4.15 -2.99 3.34
CA ALA A 40 3.15 -2.25 2.56
C ALA A 40 3.72 -1.62 1.27
N LYS A 41 5.00 -1.25 1.25
CA LYS A 41 5.66 -0.74 0.03
C LYS A 41 5.74 -1.77 -1.09
N ASN A 42 5.79 -3.05 -0.73
CA ASN A 42 5.90 -4.16 -1.67
C ASN A 42 4.55 -4.78 -2.02
N GLN A 43 3.45 -4.26 -1.47
CA GLN A 43 2.11 -4.75 -1.76
C GLN A 43 1.41 -3.88 -2.79
N LYS A 44 0.32 -4.42 -3.35
CA LYS A 44 -0.63 -3.65 -4.15
C LYS A 44 -1.45 -2.78 -3.22
N VAL A 45 -1.22 -1.47 -3.29
CA VAL A 45 -1.92 -0.49 -2.46
C VAL A 45 -2.92 0.28 -3.32
N LEU A 46 -4.13 0.44 -2.81
CA LEU A 46 -5.18 1.26 -3.40
C LEU A 46 -5.36 2.52 -2.56
N CYS A 47 -5.56 3.66 -3.22
CA CYS A 47 -6.00 4.89 -2.55
C CYS A 47 -7.47 4.77 -2.15
N GLU A 48 -7.90 5.63 -1.23
CA GLU A 48 -9.28 5.70 -0.73
C GLU A 48 -10.34 5.78 -1.84
N THR A 49 -10.04 6.42 -2.97
CA THR A 49 -10.98 6.49 -4.10
C THR A 49 -11.10 5.16 -4.84
N CYS A 50 -10.01 4.39 -4.95
CA CYS A 50 -9.97 3.14 -5.69
C CYS A 50 -10.30 1.92 -4.83
N SER A 51 -10.37 2.07 -3.51
CA SER A 51 -10.77 1.01 -2.59
C SER A 51 -12.26 1.02 -2.23
N LYS A 52 -12.99 2.05 -2.65
CA LYS A 52 -14.46 2.10 -2.67
C LYS A 52 -14.99 1.32 -3.87
#